data_AF-A0A1V2AVD4-F1
#
_entry.id   AF-A0A1V2AVD4-F1
#
_cell.length_a   1.000
_cell.length_b   1.000
_cell.length_c   1.000
_cell.angle_alpha   90.00
_cell.angle_beta   90.00
_cell.angle_gamma   90.00
#
_symmetry.space_group_name_H-M   'P 1'
#
loop_
_entity.id
_entity.type
_entity.pdbx_description
1 polymer ?
#
loop_
_entity_poly.entity_id
_entity_poly.type
_entity_poly.pdbx_seq_one_letter_code
_entity_poly.pdbx_strand_id
1 'polypeptide(L)'
;MMKDLAKVIKQGNAIFDSKNHQKTFILAVNEYMLNFLQLCTSDDRSFNSLEKGYGRKHRYIAFMQHRYKKQDIELSNMEYKFITDLNTYLLVEHELKDISANK
;
A
#
# COMPACT_ATOMS: atom_id res chain seq x y z
N MET A 1 -7.98 16.27 -15.78
CA MET A 1 -6.84 15.68 -15.04
C MET A 1 -6.72 16.23 -13.62
N MET A 2 -6.32 17.50 -13.40
CA MET A 2 -6.21 18.07 -12.04
C MET A 2 -7.54 18.17 -11.28
N LYS A 3 -8.64 18.56 -11.95
CA LYS A 3 -9.99 18.62 -11.34
C LYS A 3 -10.49 17.25 -10.91
N ASP A 4 -10.12 16.20 -11.65
CA ASP A 4 -10.49 14.81 -11.35
C ASP A 4 -9.71 14.29 -10.15
N LEU A 5 -8.42 14.64 -10.04
CA LEU A 5 -7.60 14.28 -8.90
C LEU A 5 -8.09 14.94 -7.60
N ALA A 6 -8.42 16.23 -7.61
CA ALA A 6 -8.95 16.91 -6.44
C ALA A 6 -10.25 16.26 -5.93
N LYS A 7 -11.10 15.80 -6.84
CA LYS A 7 -12.32 15.03 -6.51
C LYS A 7 -11.97 13.69 -5.86
N VAL A 8 -11.02 12.95 -6.44
CA VAL A 8 -10.56 11.65 -5.92
C VAL A 8 -9.93 11.79 -4.54
N ILE A 9 -9.09 12.80 -4.31
CA ILE A 9 -8.50 13.11 -3.00
C ILE A 9 -9.60 13.40 -1.99
N LYS A 10 -10.55 14.28 -2.33
CA LYS A 10 -11.67 14.61 -1.43
C LYS A 10 -12.49 13.37 -1.06
N GLN A 11 -12.76 12.48 -2.02
CA GLN A 11 -13.47 11.23 -1.79
C GLN A 11 -12.64 10.25 -0.93
N GLY A 12 -11.33 10.16 -1.19
CA GLY A 12 -10.40 9.34 -0.41
C GLY A 12 -10.34 9.80 1.05
N ASN A 13 -10.12 11.09 1.30
CA ASN A 13 -10.04 11.63 2.65
C ASN A 13 -11.33 11.40 3.44
N ALA A 14 -12.50 11.51 2.81
CA ALA A 14 -13.76 11.17 3.48
C ALA A 14 -13.82 9.71 3.98
N ILE A 15 -13.16 8.78 3.29
CA ILE A 15 -13.04 7.37 3.66
C ILE A 15 -11.95 7.19 4.73
N PHE A 16 -10.79 7.85 4.55
CA PHE A 16 -9.63 7.72 5.44
C PHE A 16 -9.82 8.42 6.79
N ASP A 17 -10.54 9.52 6.84
CA ASP A 17 -10.80 10.29 8.08
C ASP A 17 -12.04 9.82 8.82
N SER A 18 -12.90 9.00 8.18
CA SER A 18 -14.11 8.48 8.82
C SER A 18 -13.77 7.57 9.99
N LYS A 19 -14.26 7.91 11.19
CA LYS A 19 -14.17 7.07 12.40
C LYS A 19 -15.03 5.81 12.31
N ASN A 20 -16.06 5.83 11.45
CA ASN A 20 -16.97 4.71 11.24
C ASN A 20 -16.41 3.69 10.23
N HIS A 21 -15.35 4.06 9.51
CA HIS A 21 -14.67 3.14 8.61
C HIS A 21 -13.62 2.34 9.37
N GLN A 22 -13.77 1.03 9.28
CA GLN A 22 -12.81 0.05 9.73
C GLN A 22 -11.45 0.26 9.05
N LYS A 23 -10.40 0.44 9.84
CA LYS A 23 -9.04 0.69 9.34
C LYS A 23 -8.37 -0.63 9.02
N THR A 24 -8.12 -0.86 7.75
CA THR A 24 -7.52 -2.09 7.25
C THR A 24 -6.16 -1.81 6.61
N PHE A 25 -5.37 -2.86 6.44
CA PHE A 25 -4.02 -2.75 5.89
C PHE A 25 -4.04 -2.23 4.44
N ILE A 26 -4.86 -2.82 3.57
CA ILE A 26 -4.93 -2.38 2.17
C ILE A 26 -5.56 -0.98 2.07
N LEU A 27 -6.45 -0.59 2.98
CA LEU A 27 -6.97 0.79 3.03
C LEU A 27 -5.84 1.79 3.33
N ALA A 28 -4.96 1.49 4.30
CA ALA A 28 -3.79 2.32 4.59
C ALA A 28 -2.81 2.39 3.40
N VAL A 29 -2.61 1.27 2.68
CA VAL A 29 -1.81 1.26 1.44
C VAL A 29 -2.46 2.13 0.36
N ASN A 30 -3.79 2.12 0.22
CA ASN A 30 -4.51 2.95 -0.73
C ASN A 30 -4.37 4.44 -0.43
N GLU A 31 -4.44 4.82 0.85
CA GLU A 31 -4.20 6.19 1.31
C GLU A 31 -2.79 6.66 0.94
N TYR A 32 -1.77 5.85 1.25
CA TYR A 32 -0.40 6.13 0.85
C TYR A 32 -0.26 6.33 -0.67
N MET A 33 -0.89 5.46 -1.47
CA MET A 33 -0.83 5.55 -2.94
C MET A 33 -1.53 6.80 -3.49
N LEU A 34 -2.64 7.23 -2.86
CA LEU A 34 -3.33 8.46 -3.24
C LEU A 34 -2.48 9.70 -2.95
N ASN A 35 -1.85 9.74 -1.78
CA ASN A 35 -0.90 10.80 -1.43
C ASN A 35 0.30 10.80 -2.39
N PHE A 36 0.83 9.63 -2.75
CA PHE A 36 1.94 9.52 -3.70
C PHE A 36 1.53 10.02 -5.10
N LEU A 37 0.32 9.72 -5.56
CA LEU A 37 -0.21 10.24 -6.82
C LEU A 37 -0.28 11.78 -6.80
N GLN A 38 -0.71 12.38 -5.69
CA GLN A 38 -0.73 13.84 -5.54
C GLN A 38 0.67 14.45 -5.68
N LEU A 39 1.68 13.83 -5.07
CA LEU A 39 3.09 14.25 -5.23
C LEU A 39 3.55 14.10 -6.68
N CYS A 40 3.16 13.02 -7.37
CA CYS A 40 3.49 12.85 -8.79
C CYS A 40 2.87 13.94 -9.66
N THR A 41 1.64 14.36 -9.38
CA THR A 41 1.00 15.45 -10.13
C THR A 41 1.54 16.84 -9.80
N SER A 42 2.33 16.96 -8.74
CA SER A 42 3.01 18.20 -8.35
C SER A 42 4.50 18.19 -8.76
N ASP A 43 4.92 17.19 -9.57
CA ASP A 43 6.30 16.95 -10.01
C ASP A 43 7.33 16.67 -8.88
N ASP A 44 6.88 16.49 -7.63
CA ASP A 44 7.74 16.15 -6.48
C ASP A 44 8.19 14.67 -6.49
N ARG A 45 7.53 13.82 -7.28
CA ARG A 45 7.79 12.38 -7.39
C ARG A 45 7.57 11.87 -8.81
N SER A 46 8.31 10.84 -9.22
CA SER A 46 8.14 10.25 -10.56
C SER A 46 6.93 9.31 -10.64
N PHE A 47 6.20 9.37 -11.76
CA PHE A 47 5.14 8.39 -12.08
C PHE A 47 5.67 6.95 -12.20
N ASN A 48 6.93 6.77 -12.61
CA ASN A 48 7.58 5.45 -12.60
C ASN A 48 7.67 4.87 -11.17
N SER A 49 7.96 5.71 -10.17
CA SER A 49 7.93 5.29 -8.76
C SER A 49 6.53 4.91 -8.29
N LEU A 50 5.49 5.62 -8.77
CA LEU A 50 4.09 5.30 -8.51
C LEU A 50 3.70 3.95 -9.11
N GLU A 51 4.10 3.67 -10.36
CA GLU A 51 3.88 2.39 -11.03
C GLU A 51 4.49 1.22 -10.24
N LYS A 52 5.74 1.37 -9.78
CA LYS A 52 6.37 0.41 -8.87
C LYS A 52 5.62 0.25 -7.54
N GLY A 53 4.95 1.31 -7.09
CA GLY A 53 4.04 1.29 -5.93
C GLY A 53 2.83 0.38 -6.15
N TYR A 54 2.18 0.47 -7.32
CA TYR A 54 1.07 -0.44 -7.66
C TYR A 54 1.52 -1.90 -7.69
N GLY A 55 2.68 -2.18 -8.28
CA GLY A 55 3.26 -3.53 -8.26
C GLY A 55 3.49 -4.07 -6.83
N ARG A 56 3.96 -3.21 -5.92
CA ARG A 56 4.11 -3.57 -4.49
C ARG A 56 2.76 -3.84 -3.82
N LYS A 57 1.75 -3.00 -4.05
CA LYS A 57 0.39 -3.21 -3.54
C LYS A 57 -0.18 -4.56 -3.99
N HIS A 58 0.00 -4.95 -5.24
CA HIS A 58 -0.45 -6.26 -5.72
C HIS A 58 0.21 -7.42 -4.96
N ARG A 59 1.52 -7.33 -4.69
CA ARG A 59 2.23 -8.32 -3.87
C ARG A 59 1.73 -8.36 -2.42
N TYR A 60 1.36 -7.21 -1.85
CA TYR A 60 0.77 -7.15 -0.52
C TYR A 60 -0.59 -7.85 -0.46
N ILE A 61 -1.43 -7.69 -1.49
CA ILE A 61 -2.70 -8.40 -1.60
C ILE A 61 -2.46 -9.91 -1.77
N ALA A 62 -1.47 -10.30 -2.58
CA ALA A 62 -1.10 -11.71 -2.74
C ALA A 62 -0.64 -12.33 -1.41
N PHE A 63 0.15 -11.62 -0.61
CA PHE A 63 0.51 -12.04 0.75
C PHE A 63 -0.73 -12.18 1.66
N MET A 64 -1.69 -11.24 1.61
CA MET A 64 -2.94 -11.35 2.38
C MET A 64 -3.69 -12.64 2.02
N GLN A 65 -3.80 -12.93 0.72
CA GLN A 65 -4.48 -14.13 0.22
C GLN A 65 -3.71 -15.40 0.59
N HIS A 66 -2.38 -15.38 0.55
CA HIS A 66 -1.55 -16.51 0.92
C HIS A 66 -1.71 -16.86 2.41
N ARG A 67 -1.51 -15.87 3.28
CA ARG A 67 -1.43 -16.06 4.73
C ARG A 67 -2.79 -16.09 5.42
N TYR A 68 -3.62 -15.10 5.15
CA TYR A 68 -4.88 -14.87 5.87
C TYR A 68 -6.11 -15.40 5.11
N LYS A 69 -5.91 -15.89 3.87
CA LYS A 69 -6.98 -16.31 2.95
C LYS A 69 -8.04 -15.20 2.73
N LYS A 70 -7.60 -13.95 2.82
CA LYS A 70 -8.43 -12.75 2.68
C LYS A 70 -7.73 -11.75 1.76
N GLN A 71 -8.47 -10.79 1.22
CA GLN A 71 -7.88 -9.70 0.44
C GLN A 71 -7.32 -8.58 1.32
N ASP A 72 -7.77 -8.51 2.57
CA ASP A 72 -7.41 -7.46 3.52
C ASP A 72 -7.66 -7.94 4.96
N ILE A 73 -7.06 -7.23 5.91
CA ILE A 73 -7.23 -7.45 7.35
C ILE A 73 -7.33 -6.11 8.08
N GLU A 74 -8.01 -6.11 9.23
CA GLU A 74 -7.97 -4.96 10.14
C GLU A 74 -6.58 -4.75 10.70
N LEU A 75 -6.20 -3.48 10.90
CA LEU A 75 -4.95 -3.14 11.58
C LEU A 75 -4.92 -3.66 13.03
N SER A 76 -6.08 -3.70 13.72
CA SER A 76 -6.24 -4.28 15.06
C SER A 76 -5.91 -5.78 15.12
N ASN A 77 -6.11 -6.49 14.01
CA ASN A 77 -5.85 -7.93 13.89
C ASN A 77 -4.43 -8.22 13.37
N MET A 78 -3.60 -7.19 13.18
CA MET A 78 -2.24 -7.34 12.67
C MET A 78 -1.33 -7.90 13.76
N GLU A 79 -0.71 -9.05 13.48
CA GLU A 79 0.23 -9.68 14.39
C GLU A 79 1.58 -8.96 14.38
N TYR A 80 2.30 -8.99 15.51
CA TYR A 80 3.65 -8.40 15.61
C TYR A 80 4.62 -8.89 14.52
N LYS A 81 4.54 -10.18 14.15
CA LYS A 81 5.37 -10.81 13.11
C LYS A 81 4.97 -10.47 11.68
N PHE A 82 3.89 -9.72 11.46
CA PHE A 82 3.33 -9.45 10.14
C PHE A 82 4.37 -8.90 9.16
N ILE A 83 5.18 -7.92 9.58
CA ILE A 83 6.18 -7.29 8.71
C ILE A 83 7.30 -8.27 8.36
N THR A 84 7.77 -9.05 9.32
CA THR A 84 8.79 -10.09 9.09
C THR A 84 8.28 -11.17 8.13
N ASP A 85 7.03 -11.60 8.29
CA ASP A 85 6.42 -12.62 7.45
C ASP A 85 6.14 -12.09 6.03
N LEU A 86 5.70 -10.84 5.91
CA LEU A 86 5.57 -10.16 4.63
C LEU A 86 6.92 -10.05 3.92
N ASN A 87 7.98 -9.62 4.61
CA ASN A 87 9.31 -9.52 4.02
C ASN A 87 9.81 -10.88 3.55
N THR A 88 9.69 -11.92 4.38
CA THR A 88 10.04 -13.29 4.01
C THR A 88 9.28 -13.75 2.76
N TYR A 89 7.97 -13.53 2.72
CA TYR A 89 7.14 -13.85 1.56
C TYR A 89 7.64 -13.14 0.29
N LEU A 90 7.95 -11.85 0.38
CA LEU A 90 8.43 -11.07 -0.76
C LEU A 90 9.80 -11.53 -1.27
N LEU A 91 10.69 -11.97 -0.38
CA LEU A 91 12.01 -12.52 -0.76
C LEU A 91 11.87 -13.88 -1.45
N VAL A 92 11.02 -14.76 -0.91
CA VAL A 92 10.86 -16.14 -1.40
C VAL A 92 10.02 -16.21 -2.67
N GLU A 93 8.84 -15.59 -2.69
CA GLU A 93 7.84 -15.76 -3.76
C GLU A 93 8.02 -14.79 -4.93
N HIS A 94 8.77 -13.70 -4.72
CA HIS A 94 8.96 -12.67 -5.73
C HIS A 94 10.43 -12.38 -6.06
N GLU A 95 11.35 -13.26 -5.60
CA GLU A 95 12.79 -13.19 -5.84
C GLU A 95 13.39 -11.79 -5.63
N LEU A 96 12.81 -11.03 -4.70
CA LEU A 96 13.37 -9.73 -4.36
C LEU A 96 14.75 -9.99 -3.75
N LYS A 97 15.80 -9.54 -4.43
CA LYS A 97 17.15 -9.59 -3.87
C LYS A 97 17.14 -8.79 -2.57
N ASP A 98 17.61 -9.39 -1.49
CA ASP A 98 17.83 -8.66 -0.26
C ASP A 98 18.90 -7.58 -0.51
N ILE A 99 18.49 -6.31 -0.48
CA ILE A 99 19.40 -5.17 -0.67
C ILE A 99 20.01 -4.75 0.69
N SER A 100 19.95 -5.61 1.70
CA SER A 100 20.55 -5.39 3.03
C SER A 100 22.09 -5.35 3.03
N ALA A 101 22.74 -5.61 1.89
CA ALA A 101 24.17 -5.37 1.69
C ALA A 101 24.42 -4.01 1.02
N ASN A 102 24.37 -2.93 1.80
CA ASN A 102 25.16 -1.72 1.61
C ASN A 102 25.10 -0.91 2.91
N LYS A 103 25.94 -1.32 3.87
CA LYS A 103 26.44 -0.47 4.95
C LYS A 103 27.72 0.20 4.48
#